data_AF-A0A1R3X8T7-F1
#
_entry.id   AF-A0A1R3X8T7-F1
#
_cell.length_a   1.000
_cell.length_b   1.000
_cell.length_c   1.000
_cell.angle_alpha   90.00
_cell.angle_beta   90.00
_cell.angle_gamma   90.00
#
_symmetry.space_group_name_H-M   'P 1'
#
loop_
_entity.id
_entity.type
_entity.pdbx_description
1 polymer ?
#
loop_
_entity_poly.entity_id
_entity_poly.type
_entity_poly.pdbx_seq_one_letter_code
_entity_poly.pdbx_strand_id
1 'polypeptide(L)'
;MRALSFSVLALILVTACGNTDRPLRDLRSASGGPDEFAVIPFDPLEIPETRALPDPTPGGENRADPTPNADAIRALGGSPAAVFAGGIPSGDAALLARTNRYGVDPAIRAQLAAEDDATLRRARRSNLFNPLGRDRYFPAYKRQALDAPAELARLGGLGVAVPEIPAEAIKARELASAPLLERLGFRGDCVFTTEGSPDGRLRRVCPPDEEAEEE
;
A
#
# COMPACT_ATOMS: atom_id res chain seq x y z
N MET A 1 -22.62 -32.43 37.84
CA MET A 1 -23.25 -32.02 36.55
C MET A 1 -23.07 -30.53 36.23
N ARG A 2 -23.28 -29.59 37.17
CA ARG A 2 -23.11 -28.13 36.93
C ARG A 2 -21.68 -27.71 36.57
N ALA A 3 -20.66 -28.30 37.18
CA ALA A 3 -19.26 -27.98 36.88
C ALA A 3 -18.81 -28.42 35.46
N LEU A 4 -19.40 -29.51 34.94
CA LEU A 4 -19.16 -30.01 33.59
C LEU A 4 -19.80 -29.11 32.53
N SER A 5 -21.00 -28.58 32.80
CA SER A 5 -21.62 -27.61 31.90
C SER A 5 -20.89 -26.27 31.86
N PHE A 6 -20.32 -25.81 32.99
CA PHE A 6 -19.49 -24.61 33.00
C PHE A 6 -18.16 -24.79 32.26
N SER A 7 -17.50 -25.95 32.35
CA SER A 7 -16.25 -26.18 31.61
C SER A 7 -16.48 -26.29 30.10
N VAL A 8 -17.56 -26.94 29.68
CA VAL A 8 -17.95 -27.04 28.26
C VAL A 8 -18.33 -25.67 27.70
N LEU A 9 -19.08 -24.86 28.46
CA LEU A 9 -19.43 -23.49 28.06
C LEU A 9 -18.19 -22.60 27.95
N ALA A 10 -17.25 -22.72 28.89
CA ALA A 10 -15.99 -22.00 28.84
C ALA A 10 -15.13 -22.41 27.62
N LEU A 11 -15.10 -23.71 27.28
CA LEU A 11 -14.38 -24.20 26.11
C LEU A 11 -14.98 -23.66 24.80
N ILE A 12 -16.31 -23.59 24.70
CA ILE A 12 -17.02 -23.05 23.52
C ILE A 12 -16.78 -21.53 23.37
N LEU A 13 -16.75 -20.79 24.48
CA LEU A 13 -16.47 -19.35 24.45
C LEU A 13 -15.02 -19.04 24.03
N VAL A 14 -14.06 -19.91 24.35
CA VAL A 14 -12.66 -19.74 23.96
C VAL A 14 -12.44 -20.09 22.48
N THR A 15 -13.13 -21.09 21.94
CA THR A 15 -13.02 -21.44 20.50
C THR A 15 -13.72 -20.44 19.58
N ALA A 16 -14.76 -19.74 20.06
CA ALA A 16 -15.46 -18.70 19.30
C ALA A 16 -14.63 -17.42 19.08
N CYS A 17 -13.60 -17.17 19.90
CA CYS A 17 -12.66 -16.04 19.72
C CYS A 17 -11.47 -16.37 18.79
N GLY A 18 -11.48 -17.54 18.14
CA GLY A 18 -10.45 -17.98 17.20
C GLY A 18 -10.73 -17.59 15.76
N ASN A 19 -11.13 -16.35 15.45
CA ASN A 19 -11.19 -15.90 14.06
C ASN A 19 -9.77 -15.58 13.56
N THR A 20 -9.08 -16.58 13.02
CA THR A 20 -7.69 -16.47 12.54
C THR A 20 -7.55 -15.98 11.10
N ASP A 21 -8.66 -15.78 10.39
CA ASP A 21 -8.67 -15.26 9.01
C ASP A 21 -8.72 -13.73 8.99
N ARG A 22 -7.87 -13.10 9.82
CA ARG A 22 -7.57 -11.68 9.61
C ARG A 22 -6.59 -11.57 8.45
N PRO A 23 -6.93 -10.86 7.36
CA PRO A 23 -5.97 -10.57 6.32
C PRO A 23 -4.77 -9.87 6.96
N LEU A 24 -3.59 -10.25 6.50
CA LEU A 24 -2.31 -9.82 7.06
C LEU A 24 -2.16 -8.30 7.05
N ARG A 25 -2.72 -7.65 6.03
CA ARG A 25 -2.86 -6.22 5.88
C ARG A 25 -4.34 -5.86 5.99
N ASP A 26 -4.67 -4.83 6.76
CA ASP A 26 -5.98 -4.20 6.65
C ASP A 26 -5.90 -3.16 5.53
N LEU A 27 -6.51 -3.45 4.39
CA LEU A 27 -6.61 -2.52 3.25
C LEU A 27 -7.88 -1.66 3.33
N ARG A 28 -8.69 -1.82 4.38
CA ARG A 28 -9.88 -0.99 4.57
C ARG A 28 -9.42 0.40 5.00
N SER A 29 -9.88 1.42 4.29
CA SER A 29 -9.75 2.79 4.75
C SER A 29 -10.66 2.99 5.97
N ALA A 30 -10.12 3.56 7.06
CA ALA A 30 -10.91 3.94 8.22
C ALA A 30 -11.58 5.32 8.02
N SER A 31 -11.58 5.85 6.79
CA SER A 31 -12.26 7.09 6.45
C SER A 31 -13.77 6.83 6.55
N GLY A 32 -14.49 7.69 7.27
CA GLY A 32 -15.97 7.67 7.30
C GLY A 32 -16.62 8.15 6.00
N GLY A 33 -15.86 8.21 4.91
CA GLY A 33 -16.31 8.66 3.59
C GLY A 33 -16.66 7.47 2.68
N PRO A 34 -17.33 7.71 1.56
CA PRO A 34 -17.50 6.71 0.50
C PRO A 34 -16.13 6.19 0.07
N ASP A 35 -16.02 4.87 -0.13
CA ASP A 35 -14.81 4.23 -0.63
C ASP A 35 -14.43 4.84 -1.99
N GLU A 36 -13.30 5.54 -2.04
CA GLU A 36 -12.80 6.17 -3.26
C GLU A 36 -12.51 5.17 -4.38
N PHE A 37 -12.32 3.88 -4.05
CA PHE A 37 -12.13 2.81 -5.02
C PHE A 37 -13.44 2.12 -5.44
N ALA A 38 -14.57 2.45 -4.81
CA ALA A 38 -15.88 1.96 -5.23
C ALA A 38 -16.47 2.76 -6.41
N VAL A 39 -15.93 3.95 -6.69
CA VAL A 39 -16.29 4.72 -7.88
C VAL A 39 -15.42 4.25 -9.04
N ILE A 40 -16.03 3.56 -10.00
CA ILE A 40 -15.38 3.19 -11.25
C ILE A 40 -15.68 4.29 -12.27
N PRO A 41 -14.73 5.18 -12.61
CA PRO A 41 -14.93 6.16 -13.66
C PRO A 41 -14.99 5.41 -15.01
N PHE A 42 -16.06 5.64 -15.76
CA PHE A 42 -16.19 5.14 -17.13
C PHE A 42 -15.55 6.13 -18.10
N ASP A 43 -15.02 5.60 -19.20
CA ASP A 43 -14.51 6.44 -20.28
C ASP A 43 -15.67 7.19 -20.97
N PRO A 44 -15.39 8.38 -21.55
CA PRO A 44 -16.39 9.11 -22.31
C PRO A 44 -17.01 8.24 -23.41
N LEU A 45 -18.32 8.35 -23.59
CA LEU A 45 -19.01 7.62 -24.65
C LEU A 45 -18.49 8.06 -26.02
N GLU A 46 -17.94 7.11 -26.78
CA GLU A 46 -17.54 7.33 -28.18
C GLU A 46 -18.79 7.39 -29.07
N ILE A 47 -19.03 8.55 -29.69
CA ILE A 47 -20.11 8.71 -30.66
C ILE A 47 -19.62 8.13 -32.01
N PRO A 48 -20.30 7.11 -32.58
CA PRO A 48 -19.91 6.55 -33.86
C PRO A 48 -20.09 7.57 -34.98
N GLU A 49 -19.19 7.56 -35.97
CA GLU A 49 -19.26 8.44 -37.13
C GLU A 49 -20.50 8.21 -38.00
N THR A 50 -21.08 7.01 -37.91
CA THR A 50 -22.26 6.62 -38.68
C THR A 50 -23.43 6.32 -37.75
N ARG A 51 -24.65 6.64 -38.22
CA ARG A 51 -25.90 6.32 -37.53
C ARG A 51 -26.39 4.89 -37.79
N ALA A 52 -25.58 4.09 -38.49
CA ALA A 52 -25.89 2.68 -38.71
C ALA A 52 -25.68 1.95 -37.38
N LEU A 53 -26.69 1.20 -36.95
CA LEU A 53 -26.57 0.34 -35.78
C LEU A 53 -25.76 -0.89 -36.21
N PRO A 54 -24.55 -1.12 -35.66
CA PRO A 54 -23.88 -2.39 -35.85
C PRO A 54 -24.69 -3.49 -35.19
N ASP A 55 -24.59 -4.72 -35.72
CA ASP A 55 -25.23 -5.88 -35.10
C ASP A 55 -24.76 -5.99 -33.63
N PRO A 56 -25.67 -6.25 -32.68
CA PRO A 56 -25.29 -6.36 -31.29
C PRO A 56 -24.29 -7.51 -31.12
N THR A 57 -23.29 -7.31 -30.25
CA THR A 57 -22.33 -8.34 -29.83
C THR A 57 -22.64 -8.78 -28.39
N PRO A 58 -23.56 -9.74 -28.16
CA PRO A 58 -23.85 -10.25 -26.84
C PRO A 58 -22.60 -10.80 -26.15
N GLY A 59 -22.33 -10.34 -24.93
CA GLY A 59 -21.14 -10.73 -24.17
C GLY A 59 -19.83 -10.11 -24.66
N GLY A 60 -19.88 -9.17 -25.60
CA GLY A 60 -18.72 -8.36 -25.98
C GLY A 60 -18.31 -7.37 -24.89
N GLU A 61 -17.06 -6.93 -24.92
CA GLU A 61 -16.56 -5.90 -24.02
C GLU A 61 -17.15 -4.53 -24.37
N ASN A 62 -17.54 -3.77 -23.34
CA ASN A 62 -17.95 -2.39 -23.53
C ASN A 62 -16.71 -1.50 -23.67
N ARG A 63 -16.69 -0.65 -24.69
CA ARG A 63 -15.57 0.26 -24.96
C ARG A 63 -15.39 1.35 -23.91
N ALA A 64 -16.48 1.70 -23.21
CA ALA A 64 -16.45 2.70 -22.15
C ALA A 64 -16.04 2.11 -20.79
N ASP A 65 -15.94 0.78 -20.67
CA ASP A 65 -15.51 0.14 -19.43
C ASP A 65 -13.99 0.31 -19.29
N PRO A 66 -13.49 0.75 -18.12
CA PRO A 66 -12.06 0.96 -17.93
C PRO A 66 -11.31 -0.37 -17.98
N THR A 67 -10.12 -0.33 -18.61
CA THR A 67 -9.24 -1.50 -18.75
C THR A 67 -7.93 -1.25 -18.00
N PRO A 68 -7.93 -1.21 -16.65
CA PRO A 68 -6.83 -0.65 -15.85
C PRO A 68 -5.47 -1.32 -16.13
N ASN A 69 -5.47 -2.63 -16.40
CA ASN A 69 -4.25 -3.35 -16.77
C ASN A 69 -3.70 -2.89 -18.13
N ALA A 70 -4.57 -2.70 -19.12
CA ALA A 70 -4.20 -2.26 -20.46
C ALA A 70 -3.73 -0.80 -20.46
N ASP A 71 -4.37 0.05 -19.64
CA ASP A 71 -4.01 1.45 -19.46
C ASP A 71 -2.67 1.61 -18.76
N ALA A 72 -2.43 0.83 -17.70
CA ALA A 72 -1.14 0.78 -17.02
C ALA A 72 -0.02 0.34 -17.98
N ILE A 73 -0.25 -0.69 -18.80
CA ILE A 73 0.72 -1.14 -19.80
C ILE A 73 1.00 -0.03 -20.82
N ARG A 74 -0.03 0.67 -21.31
CA ARG A 74 0.13 1.79 -22.23
C ARG A 74 0.95 2.92 -21.62
N ALA A 75 0.66 3.29 -20.37
CA ALA A 75 1.39 4.33 -19.64
C ALA A 75 2.87 3.97 -19.42
N LEU A 76 3.17 2.67 -19.24
CA LEU A 76 4.53 2.15 -19.13
C LEU A 76 5.22 1.94 -20.51
N GLY A 77 4.56 2.32 -21.61
CA GLY A 77 5.11 2.23 -22.97
C GLY A 77 4.97 0.86 -23.64
N GLY A 78 4.18 -0.05 -23.06
CA GLY A 78 3.89 -1.37 -23.61
C GLY A 78 2.67 -1.42 -24.53
N SER A 79 2.45 -2.58 -25.17
CA SER A 79 1.29 -2.83 -26.03
C SER A 79 0.09 -3.35 -25.23
N PRO A 80 -1.08 -2.68 -25.26
CA PRO A 80 -2.29 -3.14 -24.58
C PRO A 80 -2.76 -4.53 -25.04
N ALA A 81 -2.45 -4.90 -26.30
CA ALA A 81 -2.77 -6.21 -26.85
C ALA A 81 -2.09 -7.37 -26.09
N ALA A 82 -1.02 -7.09 -25.34
CA ALA A 82 -0.35 -8.08 -24.50
C ALA A 82 -1.23 -8.58 -23.33
N VAL A 83 -2.23 -7.79 -22.90
CA VAL A 83 -3.20 -8.22 -21.87
C VAL A 83 -4.03 -9.40 -22.35
N PHE A 84 -4.44 -9.37 -23.61
CA PHE A 84 -5.34 -10.36 -24.21
C PHE A 84 -4.59 -11.56 -24.80
N ALA A 85 -3.34 -11.35 -25.23
CA ALA A 85 -2.54 -12.40 -25.85
C ALA A 85 -2.16 -13.54 -24.89
N GLY A 86 -2.28 -13.32 -23.58
CA GLY A 86 -2.05 -14.35 -22.57
C GLY A 86 -0.69 -15.03 -22.75
N GLY A 87 0.40 -14.36 -22.36
CA GLY A 87 1.73 -14.94 -22.46
C GLY A 87 2.82 -13.89 -22.63
N ILE A 88 4.05 -14.37 -22.79
CA ILE A 88 5.21 -13.51 -23.02
C ILE A 88 5.19 -13.07 -24.51
N PRO A 89 5.32 -11.76 -24.81
CA PRO A 89 5.48 -11.27 -26.17
C PRO A 89 6.63 -11.96 -26.93
N SER A 90 6.46 -12.19 -28.24
CA SER A 90 7.51 -12.80 -29.08
C SER A 90 8.81 -11.97 -29.11
N GLY A 91 8.70 -10.64 -28.97
CA GLY A 91 9.85 -9.74 -28.88
C GLY A 91 10.72 -9.96 -27.63
N ASP A 92 10.15 -10.51 -26.56
CA ASP A 92 10.84 -10.70 -25.27
C ASP A 92 11.45 -12.11 -25.14
N ALA A 93 11.26 -12.99 -26.14
CA ALA A 93 11.75 -14.36 -26.12
C ALA A 93 13.28 -14.44 -25.95
N ALA A 94 14.03 -13.54 -26.60
CA ALA A 94 15.48 -13.48 -26.49
C ALA A 94 15.95 -13.02 -25.09
N LEU A 95 15.21 -12.08 -24.48
CA LEU A 95 15.47 -11.64 -23.11
C LEU A 95 15.24 -12.78 -22.12
N LEU A 96 14.11 -13.49 -22.23
CA LEU A 96 13.81 -14.64 -21.38
C LEU A 96 14.82 -15.77 -21.52
N ALA A 97 15.26 -16.07 -22.74
CA ALA A 97 16.32 -17.05 -22.96
C ALA A 97 17.61 -16.64 -22.24
N ARG A 98 17.93 -15.33 -22.24
CA ARG A 98 19.13 -14.81 -21.57
C ARG A 98 19.02 -14.79 -20.04
N THR A 99 17.83 -14.51 -19.49
CA THR A 99 17.60 -14.50 -18.04
C THR A 99 17.52 -15.92 -17.47
N ASN A 100 16.92 -16.85 -18.20
CA ASN A 100 16.77 -18.25 -17.77
C ASN A 100 18.05 -19.09 -17.94
N ARG A 101 19.17 -18.50 -18.37
CA ARG A 101 20.42 -19.22 -18.65
C ARG A 101 20.99 -20.02 -17.48
N TYR A 102 20.66 -19.62 -16.24
CA TYR A 102 21.11 -20.29 -15.02
C TYR A 102 20.06 -21.26 -14.45
N GLY A 103 18.95 -21.46 -15.17
CA GLY A 103 17.80 -22.24 -14.70
C GLY A 103 16.93 -21.45 -13.73
N VAL A 104 15.64 -21.79 -13.72
CA VAL A 104 14.67 -21.32 -12.73
C VAL A 104 13.92 -22.55 -12.27
N ASP A 105 13.82 -22.75 -10.96
CA ASP A 105 12.99 -23.81 -10.41
C ASP A 105 11.51 -23.48 -10.68
N PRO A 106 10.77 -24.31 -11.45
CA PRO A 106 9.36 -24.07 -11.72
C PRO A 106 8.49 -24.10 -10.45
N ALA A 107 8.94 -24.76 -9.39
CA ALA A 107 8.25 -24.87 -8.11
C ALA A 107 8.61 -23.73 -7.12
N ILE A 108 9.52 -22.80 -7.47
CA ILE A 108 10.01 -21.78 -6.55
C ILE A 108 8.90 -20.95 -5.91
N ARG A 109 7.82 -20.65 -6.66
CA ARG A 109 6.67 -19.89 -6.14
C ARG A 109 5.93 -20.66 -5.04
N ALA A 110 5.71 -21.95 -5.23
CA ALA A 110 5.06 -22.80 -4.24
C ALA A 110 5.95 -22.99 -3.01
N GLN A 111 7.27 -23.14 -3.21
CA GLN A 111 8.23 -23.21 -2.12
C GLN A 111 8.26 -21.91 -1.30
N LEU A 112 8.40 -20.75 -1.95
CA LEU A 112 8.42 -19.45 -1.27
C LEU A 112 7.11 -19.19 -0.52
N ALA A 113 5.96 -19.55 -1.10
CA ALA A 113 4.67 -19.45 -0.41
C ALA A 113 4.60 -20.34 0.85
N ALA A 114 5.15 -21.55 0.81
CA ALA A 114 5.20 -22.44 1.97
C ALA A 114 6.15 -21.92 3.06
N GLU A 115 7.31 -21.40 2.68
CA GLU A 115 8.30 -20.82 3.60
C GLU A 115 7.79 -19.52 4.25
N ASP A 116 7.10 -18.68 3.48
CA ASP A 116 6.42 -17.47 3.93
C ASP A 116 5.36 -17.82 4.99
N ASP A 117 4.45 -18.74 4.68
CA ASP A 117 3.41 -19.18 5.63
C ASP A 117 4.00 -19.81 6.91
N ALA A 118 5.07 -20.61 6.79
CA ALA A 118 5.77 -21.16 7.94
C ALA A 118 6.42 -20.07 8.82
N THR A 119 6.99 -19.03 8.21
CA THR A 119 7.58 -17.89 8.91
C THR A 119 6.52 -17.07 9.63
N LEU A 120 5.41 -16.79 8.96
CA LEU A 120 4.27 -16.09 9.51
C LEU A 120 3.60 -16.86 10.65
N ARG A 121 3.42 -18.19 10.52
CA ARG A 121 2.89 -19.04 11.59
C ARG A 121 3.76 -18.97 12.85
N ARG A 122 5.08 -18.94 12.71
CA ARG A 122 6.01 -18.76 13.84
C ARG A 122 5.86 -17.39 14.50
N ALA A 123 5.80 -16.32 13.70
CA ALA A 123 5.60 -14.95 14.20
C ALA A 123 4.22 -14.75 14.86
N ARG A 124 3.18 -15.48 14.40
CA ARG A 124 1.86 -15.47 15.03
C ARG A 124 1.88 -16.09 16.43
N ARG A 125 2.63 -17.19 16.61
CA ARG A 125 2.75 -17.92 17.89
C ARG A 125 3.51 -17.15 18.97
N SER A 126 4.52 -16.35 18.62
CA SER A 126 5.29 -15.57 19.60
C SER A 126 4.55 -14.36 20.16
N ASN A 127 3.42 -13.98 19.55
CA ASN A 127 2.65 -12.79 19.92
C ASN A 127 1.17 -13.14 20.13
N LEU A 128 0.90 -14.06 21.07
CA LEU A 128 -0.45 -14.56 21.40
C LEU A 128 -1.39 -13.44 21.88
N PHE A 129 -0.85 -12.37 22.47
CA PHE A 129 -1.63 -11.20 22.91
C PHE A 129 -1.40 -10.01 21.97
N ASN A 130 -2.25 -9.86 20.94
CA ASN A 130 -2.32 -8.65 20.10
C ASN A 130 -3.67 -7.94 20.30
N PRO A 131 -3.88 -7.26 21.44
CA PRO A 131 -5.18 -6.68 21.79
C PRO A 131 -5.65 -5.58 20.83
N LEU A 132 -4.72 -4.99 20.07
CA LEU A 132 -4.99 -3.88 19.13
C LEU A 132 -5.08 -4.33 17.67
N GLY A 133 -5.04 -5.63 17.38
CA GLY A 133 -5.20 -6.15 16.01
C GLY A 133 -4.16 -5.61 15.01
N ARG A 134 -2.96 -5.23 15.47
CA ARG A 134 -1.90 -4.66 14.63
C ARG A 134 -1.44 -5.63 13.54
N ASP A 135 -1.10 -5.08 12.36
CA ASP A 135 -0.47 -5.78 11.25
C ASP A 135 0.83 -6.48 11.75
N ARG A 136 0.98 -7.76 11.38
CA ARG A 136 2.10 -8.62 11.81
C ARG A 136 3.13 -8.88 10.70
N TYR A 137 2.85 -8.42 9.49
CA TYR A 137 3.72 -8.61 8.33
C TYR A 137 5.06 -7.87 8.52
N PHE A 138 5.04 -6.57 8.80
CA PHE A 138 6.28 -5.78 8.97
C PHE A 138 7.16 -6.26 10.12
N PRO A 139 6.64 -6.59 11.32
CA PRO A 139 7.47 -7.17 12.38
C PRO A 139 8.09 -8.52 12.01
N ALA A 140 7.36 -9.40 11.32
CA ALA A 140 7.87 -10.70 10.90
C ALA A 140 9.07 -10.57 9.94
N TYR A 141 9.03 -9.57 9.07
CA TYR A 141 10.06 -9.29 8.06
C TYR A 141 11.02 -8.16 8.44
N LYS A 142 11.04 -7.71 9.70
CA LYS A 142 11.86 -6.56 10.14
C LYS A 142 13.34 -6.72 9.79
N ARG A 143 13.87 -7.96 9.83
CA ARG A 143 15.28 -8.24 9.50
C ARG A 143 15.60 -8.19 8.01
N GLN A 144 14.58 -8.26 7.17
CA GLN A 144 14.69 -8.18 5.71
C GLN A 144 14.36 -6.77 5.20
N ALA A 145 13.87 -5.89 6.09
CA ALA A 145 13.65 -4.49 5.75
C ALA A 145 15.00 -3.79 5.57
N LEU A 146 15.16 -3.14 4.43
CA LEU A 146 16.30 -2.29 4.14
C LEU A 146 16.07 -0.91 4.74
N ASP A 147 17.16 -0.29 5.21
CA ASP A 147 17.15 1.11 5.59
C ASP A 147 17.21 1.95 4.32
N ALA A 148 16.07 2.53 3.92
CA ALA A 148 15.90 3.23 2.66
C ALA A 148 16.95 4.35 2.42
N PRO A 149 17.18 5.29 3.37
CA PRO A 149 18.21 6.32 3.19
C PRO A 149 19.63 5.74 3.10
N ALA A 150 19.96 4.72 3.91
CA ALA A 150 21.29 4.11 3.86
C ALA A 150 21.53 3.38 2.52
N GLU A 151 20.51 2.69 2.01
CA GLU A 151 20.60 1.99 0.73
C GLU A 151 20.66 2.96 -0.46
N LEU A 152 19.92 4.07 -0.40
CA LEU A 152 20.01 5.14 -1.40
C LEU A 152 21.42 5.73 -1.45
N ALA A 153 22.02 6.05 -0.29
CA ALA A 153 23.40 6.53 -0.21
C ALA A 153 24.39 5.51 -0.76
N ARG A 154 24.20 4.21 -0.44
CA ARG A 154 25.05 3.12 -0.95
C ARG A 154 24.96 3.00 -2.48
N LEU A 155 23.75 3.06 -3.05
CA LEU A 155 23.52 2.99 -4.48
C LEU A 155 24.09 4.22 -5.20
N GLY A 156 23.92 5.41 -4.62
CA GLY A 156 24.52 6.65 -5.11
C GLY A 156 26.05 6.58 -5.14
N GLY A 157 26.68 6.04 -4.09
CA GLY A 157 28.13 5.81 -4.05
C GLY A 157 28.64 4.80 -5.08
N LEU A 158 27.76 3.93 -5.59
CA LEU A 158 28.05 2.99 -6.69
C LEU A 158 27.73 3.57 -8.08
N GLY A 159 27.26 4.83 -8.15
CA GLY A 159 26.86 5.47 -9.40
C GLY A 159 25.56 4.90 -10.00
N VAL A 160 24.77 4.18 -9.20
CA VAL A 160 23.47 3.66 -9.63
C VAL A 160 22.44 4.78 -9.48
N ALA A 161 21.86 5.22 -10.61
CA ALA A 161 20.77 6.18 -10.60
C ALA A 161 19.51 5.51 -10.03
N VAL A 162 19.07 5.98 -8.86
CA VAL A 162 17.77 5.62 -8.28
C VAL A 162 16.80 6.75 -8.60
N PRO A 163 15.68 6.50 -9.28
CA PRO A 163 14.68 7.54 -9.51
C PRO A 163 14.12 7.99 -8.16
N GLU A 164 14.40 9.24 -7.79
CA GLU A 164 13.88 9.84 -6.57
C GLU A 164 12.41 10.21 -6.74
N ILE A 165 11.66 10.08 -5.65
CA ILE A 165 10.29 10.60 -5.59
C ILE A 165 10.43 12.13 -5.62
N PRO A 166 9.70 12.84 -6.50
CA PRO A 166 9.80 14.29 -6.56
C PRO A 166 9.49 14.90 -5.19
N ALA A 167 10.28 15.90 -4.78
CA ALA A 167 10.23 16.48 -3.43
C ALA A 167 8.83 16.97 -3.03
N GLU A 168 8.04 17.42 -4.00
CA GLU A 168 6.63 17.80 -3.82
C GLU A 168 5.75 16.65 -3.30
N ALA A 169 5.97 15.42 -3.77
CA ALA A 169 5.21 14.26 -3.34
C ALA A 169 5.64 13.79 -1.93
N ILE A 170 6.90 13.99 -1.56
CA ILE A 170 7.39 13.75 -0.19
C ILE A 170 6.73 14.73 0.78
N LYS A 171 6.78 16.03 0.48
CA LYS A 171 6.14 17.08 1.29
C LYS A 171 4.64 16.85 1.44
N ALA A 172 3.94 16.51 0.36
CA ALA A 172 2.51 16.20 0.40
C ALA A 172 2.19 15.02 1.31
N ARG A 173 3.03 13.97 1.29
CA ARG A 173 2.88 12.80 2.16
C ARG A 173 3.15 13.13 3.62
N GLU A 174 4.20 13.91 3.91
CA GLU A 174 4.52 14.35 5.27
C GLU A 174 3.36 15.18 5.86
N LEU A 175 2.86 16.16 5.10
CA LEU A 175 1.67 16.95 5.46
C LEU A 175 0.42 16.08 5.70
N ALA A 176 0.21 15.05 4.87
CA ALA A 176 -0.90 14.12 5.04
C ALA A 176 -0.76 13.24 6.30
N SER A 177 0.48 12.90 6.66
CA SER A 177 0.82 12.11 7.85
C SER A 177 0.94 12.92 9.15
N ALA A 178 0.98 14.25 9.03
CA ALA A 178 1.11 15.15 10.16
C ALA A 178 -0.13 15.04 11.09
N PRO A 179 0.08 15.15 12.42
CA PRO A 179 -1.02 15.17 13.38
C PRO A 179 -2.04 16.26 13.04
N LEU A 180 -3.32 16.01 13.38
CA LEU A 180 -4.45 16.88 13.04
C LEU A 180 -4.21 18.36 13.38
N LEU A 181 -3.56 18.62 14.52
CA LEU A 181 -3.25 19.97 14.98
C LEU A 181 -2.32 20.69 14.00
N GLU A 182 -1.29 20.00 13.51
CA GLU A 182 -0.32 20.54 12.56
C GLU A 182 -0.95 20.78 11.18
N ARG A 183 -1.86 19.88 10.75
CA ARG A 183 -2.70 20.07 9.54
C ARG A 183 -3.66 21.26 9.65
N LEU A 184 -4.03 21.65 10.87
CA LEU A 184 -4.85 22.84 11.17
C LEU A 184 -4.00 24.10 11.46
N GLY A 185 -2.68 24.03 11.27
CA GLY A 185 -1.75 25.17 11.47
C GLY A 185 -1.20 25.33 12.89
N PHE A 186 -1.45 24.36 13.77
CA PHE A 186 -0.88 24.27 15.12
C PHE A 186 0.33 23.34 15.12
N ARG A 187 1.52 23.91 14.92
CA ARG A 187 2.78 23.17 15.04
C ARG A 187 2.96 22.66 16.47
N GLY A 188 3.38 21.41 16.60
CA GLY A 188 3.48 20.71 17.90
C GLY A 188 4.60 21.21 18.82
N ASP A 189 5.50 22.04 18.30
CA ASP A 189 6.60 22.72 18.99
C ASP A 189 6.20 24.08 19.60
N CYS A 190 4.98 24.56 19.35
CA CYS A 190 4.50 25.83 19.91
C CYS A 190 3.89 25.65 21.30
N VAL A 191 4.33 26.48 22.24
CA VAL A 191 3.81 26.49 23.62
C VAL A 191 2.88 27.68 23.81
N PHE A 192 1.73 27.46 24.44
CA PHE A 192 0.84 28.53 24.89
C PHE A 192 1.29 28.98 26.28
N THR A 193 1.84 30.19 26.38
CA THR A 193 2.32 30.76 27.64
C THR A 193 1.81 32.18 27.84
N THR A 194 1.71 32.61 29.09
CA THR A 194 1.47 34.00 29.48
C THR A 194 2.77 34.77 29.69
N GLU A 195 3.90 34.07 29.72
CA GLU A 195 5.23 34.63 29.93
C GLU A 195 5.61 35.57 28.76
N GLY A 196 5.96 36.82 29.08
CA GLY A 196 6.25 37.87 28.08
C GLY A 196 5.03 38.59 27.49
N SER A 197 3.81 38.27 27.92
CA SER A 197 2.59 38.96 27.47
C SER A 197 2.30 40.20 28.33
N PRO A 198 2.38 41.44 27.79
CA PRO A 198 2.20 42.67 28.56
C PRO A 198 0.78 42.81 29.16
N ASP A 199 -0.19 42.09 28.59
CA ASP A 199 -1.61 42.14 28.98
C ASP A 199 -2.06 40.91 29.78
N GLY A 200 -1.13 40.00 30.13
CA GLY A 200 -1.44 38.74 30.84
C GLY A 200 -2.26 37.71 30.04
N ARG A 201 -2.52 37.98 28.76
CA ARG A 201 -3.26 37.07 27.87
C ARG A 201 -2.35 35.96 27.36
N LEU A 202 -2.90 34.75 27.24
CA LEU A 202 -2.22 33.60 26.62
C LEU A 202 -1.83 33.96 25.18
N ARG A 203 -0.56 33.79 24.85
CA ARG A 203 -0.03 33.92 23.48
C ARG A 203 0.63 32.61 23.06
N ARG A 204 0.55 32.31 21.77
CA ARG A 204 1.26 31.18 21.15
C ARG A 204 2.69 31.64 20.86
N VAL A 205 3.68 30.95 21.44
CA VAL A 205 5.10 31.19 21.18
C VAL A 205 5.64 29.96 20.46
N CYS A 206 6.19 30.16 19.26
CA CYS A 206 6.82 29.12 18.47
C CYS A 206 8.32 29.43 18.34
N PRO A 207 9.21 28.42 18.36
CA PRO A 207 10.62 28.64 18.03
C PRO A 207 10.76 29.19 16.59
N PRO A 208 11.76 30.05 16.32
CA PRO A 208 12.01 30.55 14.98
C PRO A 208 12.39 29.41 14.03
N ASP A 209 11.99 29.53 12.76
CA ASP A 209 12.32 28.56 11.73
C ASP A 209 13.81 28.66 11.37
N GLU A 210 14.58 27.62 11.68
CA GLU A 210 16.01 27.53 11.31
C GLU A 210 16.22 27.30 9.80
N GLU A 211 15.16 27.19 8.99
CA GLU A 211 15.24 26.88 7.55
C GLU A 211 15.22 28.11 6.62
N ALA A 212 15.45 29.32 7.13
CA ALA A 212 15.41 30.55 6.34
C ALA A 212 16.79 31.20 6.13
N GLU A 213 17.88 30.43 6.04
CA GLU A 213 19.20 30.96 5.61
C GLU A 213 20.00 29.92 4.81
N GLU A 214 19.52 29.52 3.63
CA GLU A 214 20.39 29.04 2.54
C GLU A 214 19.90 29.66 1.22
N GLU A 215 20.40 30.87 0.92
CA GLU A 215 20.50 31.44 -0.44
C GLU A 215 21.90 31.17 -1.01
#